data_AF-A0AAI8AA22-F1
#
_entry.id   AF-A0AAI8AA22-F1
#
_cell.length_a   1.000
_cell.length_b   1.000
_cell.length_c   1.000
_cell.angle_alpha   90.00
_cell.angle_beta   90.00
_cell.angle_gamma   90.00
#
_symmetry.space_group_name_H-M   'P 1'
#
loop_
_entity.id
_entity.type
_entity.pdbx_description
1 polymer ?
#
loop_
_entity_poly.entity_id
_entity_poly.type
_entity_poly.pdbx_seq_one_letter_code
_entity_poly.pdbx_strand_id
1 'polypeptide(L)' 'MNSLAHSWKQEGIEEGSKKEKITMAKEMKKEGLSLESIMKITKLDKKDIEKLK' A
#
# COMPACT_ATOMS: atom_id res chain seq x y z
N MET A 1 29.55 -9.99 -11.64
CA MET A 1 28.61 -9.18 -12.44
C MET A 1 27.27 -9.09 -11.71
N ASN A 2 26.62 -7.91 -11.74
CA ASN A 2 25.21 -7.63 -11.40
C ASN A 2 24.75 -7.46 -9.93
N SER A 3 25.54 -6.81 -9.06
CA SER A 3 25.04 -6.44 -7.72
C SER A 3 24.04 -5.26 -7.71
N LEU A 4 23.94 -4.46 -8.77
CA LEU A 4 23.06 -3.28 -8.84
C LEU A 4 21.66 -3.61 -9.39
N ALA A 5 21.57 -4.49 -10.39
CA ALA A 5 20.30 -4.87 -11.01
C ALA A 5 19.36 -5.60 -10.03
N HIS A 6 19.92 -6.37 -9.09
CA HIS A 6 19.14 -7.00 -8.02
C HIS A 6 18.62 -5.99 -7.01
N SER A 7 19.40 -4.96 -6.66
CA SER A 7 18.98 -3.89 -5.75
C SER A 7 17.80 -3.12 -6.32
N TRP A 8 17.90 -2.66 -7.57
CA TRP A 8 16.83 -1.88 -8.21
C TRP A 8 15.55 -2.70 -8.40
N LYS A 9 15.69 -3.99 -8.67
CA LYS A 9 14.54 -4.90 -8.75
C LYS A 9 13.86 -5.05 -7.39
N GLN A 10 14.62 -5.17 -6.29
CA GLN A 10 14.05 -5.20 -4.95
C GLN A 10 13.39 -3.87 -4.57
N GLU A 11 14.04 -2.74 -4.82
CA GLU A 11 13.49 -1.41 -4.55
C GLU A 11 12.18 -1.18 -5.31
N GLY A 12 12.12 -1.56 -6.60
CA GLY A 12 10.91 -1.47 -7.41
C GLY A 12 9.75 -2.35 -6.90
N ILE A 13 10.05 -3.57 -6.40
CA ILE A 13 9.04 -4.45 -5.80
C ILE A 13 8.53 -3.88 -4.47
N GLU A 14 9.42 -3.29 -3.67
CA GLU A 14 9.05 -2.66 -2.40
C GLU A 14 8.20 -1.40 -2.60
N GLU A 15 8.59 -0.53 -3.53
CA GLU A 15 7.79 0.65 -3.90
C GLU A 15 6.44 0.27 -4.48
N GLY A 16 6.41 -0.72 -5.38
CA GLY A 16 5.17 -1.23 -5.98
C GLY A 16 4.22 -1.76 -4.92
N SER A 17 4.72 -2.57 -3.99
CA SER A 17 3.93 -3.14 -2.89
C SER A 17 3.38 -2.07 -1.95
N LYS A 18 4.14 -1.01 -1.66
CA LYS A 18 3.68 0.11 -0.82
C LYS A 18 2.61 0.93 -1.54
N LYS A 19 2.82 1.26 -2.82
CA LYS A 19 1.83 1.98 -3.64
C LYS A 19 0.54 1.18 -3.81
N GLU A 20 0.62 -0.12 -4.05
CA GLU A 20 -0.56 -0.97 -4.24
C GLU A 20 -1.45 -0.98 -3.00
N LYS A 21 -0.87 -1.16 -1.80
CA LYS A 21 -1.62 -1.10 -0.54
C LYS A 21 -2.31 0.25 -0.32
N ILE A 22 -1.60 1.34 -0.63
CA ILE A 22 -2.12 2.70 -0.51
C ILE A 22 -3.27 2.95 -1.49
N THR A 23 -3.09 2.59 -2.76
CA THR A 23 -4.12 2.74 -3.80
C THR A 23 -5.36 1.93 -3.45
N MET A 24 -5.17 0.67 -3.03
CA MET A 24 -6.27 -0.21 -2.65
C MET A 24 -7.04 0.33 -1.45
N ALA A 25 -6.36 0.82 -0.41
CA ALA A 25 -7.02 1.46 0.73
C ALA A 25 -7.78 2.74 0.32
N LYS A 26 -7.25 3.50 -0.64
CA LYS A 26 -7.91 4.70 -1.16
C LYS A 26 -9.16 4.38 -1.97
N GLU A 27 -9.11 3.34 -2.81
CA GLU A 27 -10.28 2.85 -3.55
C GLU A 27 -11.36 2.32 -2.61
N MET A 28 -10.99 1.51 -1.62
CA MET A 28 -11.93 1.00 -0.61
C MET A 28 -12.59 2.13 0.19
N LYS A 29 -11.84 3.18 0.54
CA LYS A 29 -12.40 4.36 1.20
C LYS A 29 -13.38 5.10 0.29
N LYS A 30 -13.08 5.19 -1.01
CA LYS A 30 -13.96 5.79 -2.02
C LYS A 30 -15.23 4.99 -2.25
N GLU A 31 -15.15 3.66 -2.16
CA GLU A 31 -16.29 2.75 -2.21
C GLU A 31 -17.16 2.78 -0.93
N GLY A 32 -16.73 3.50 0.11
CA GLY A 32 -17.50 3.65 1.35
C GLY A 32 -17.35 2.49 2.33
N LEU A 33 -16.31 1.64 2.17
CA LEU A 33 -16.02 0.61 3.17
C LEU A 33 -15.66 1.22 4.52
N SER A 34 -16.04 0.52 5.60
CA SER A 34 -15.68 0.91 6.95
C SER A 34 -14.16 0.84 7.14
N LEU A 35 -13.61 1.76 7.95
CA LEU A 35 -12.18 1.80 8.28
C LEU A 35 -11.68 0.44 8.82
N GLU A 36 -12.48 -0.27 9.60
CA GLU A 36 -12.15 -1.60 10.12
C GLU A 36 -11.97 -2.65 9.01
N SER A 37 -12.80 -2.60 7.97
CA SER A 37 -12.68 -3.49 6.82
C SER A 37 -11.42 -3.19 6.03
N ILE A 38 -11.15 -1.90 5.80
CA ILE A 38 -9.96 -1.43 5.09
C ILE A 38 -8.69 -1.85 5.86
N MET A 39 -8.68 -1.69 7.19
CA MET A 39 -7.59 -2.14 8.05
C MET A 39 -7.37 -3.64 7.97
N LYS A 40 -8.44 -4.45 8.00
CA LYS A 40 -8.34 -5.92 7.89
C LYS A 40 -7.73 -6.36 6.55
N ILE A 41 -8.14 -5.74 5.45
CA ILE A 41 -7.73 -6.16 4.11
C ILE A 41 -6.32 -5.65 3.79
N THR A 42 -6.06 -4.37 4.01
CA THR A 42 -4.79 -3.72 3.63
C THR A 42 -3.70 -3.86 4.68
N LYS A 43 -4.07 -4.28 5.91
CA LYS A 43 -3.19 -4.32 7.09
C LYS A 43 -2.53 -2.96 7.39
N LEU A 44 -3.15 -1.88 6.94
CA LEU A 44 -2.73 -0.52 7.24
C LEU A 44 -3.33 -0.08 8.58
N ASP A 45 -2.61 0.79 9.27
CA ASP A 45 -3.12 1.37 10.50
C ASP A 45 -4.22 2.39 10.19
N LYS A 46 -5.13 2.59 11.15
CA LYS A 46 -6.22 3.55 11.02
C LYS A 46 -5.68 4.95 10.71
N LYS A 47 -4.54 5.32 11.33
CA LYS A 47 -3.87 6.60 11.09
C LYS A 47 -3.41 6.79 9.65
N ASP A 48 -2.91 5.72 9.02
CA ASP A 48 -2.48 5.76 7.62
C ASP A 48 -3.67 5.90 6.68
N ILE A 49 -4.77 5.18 6.95
CA ILE A 49 -6.00 5.25 6.15
C ILE A 49 -6.71 6.61 6.30
N GLU A 50 -6.65 7.23 7.48
CA GLU A 50 -7.17 8.59 7.67
C GLU A 50 -6.35 9.63 6.91
N LYS A 51 -5.03 9.44 6.79
CA LYS A 51 -4.16 10.29 5.97
C LYS A 51 -4.38 10.11 4.46
N LEU A 52 -4.97 8.99 4.03
CA LEU A 52 -5.38 8.80 2.63
C LEU A 52 -6.58 9.71 2.31
N LYS A 53 -6.27 10.91 1.85
CA LYS A 53 -7.24 11.92 1.42
C LYS A 53 -7.91 11.54 0.11
#